data_AF-B1T237-F1
#
_entry.id   AF-B1T237-F1
#
_cell.length_a   1.000
_cell.length_b   1.000
_cell.length_c   1.000
_cell.angle_alpha   90.00
_cell.angle_beta   90.00
_cell.angle_gamma   90.00
#
_symmetry.space_group_name_H-M   'P 1'
#
loop_
_entity.id
_entity.type
_entity.pdbx_description
1 polymer ?
#
loop_
_entity_poly.entity_id
_entity_poly.type
_entity_poly.pdbx_seq_one_letter_code
_entity_poly.pdbx_strand_id
1 'polypeptide(L)'
;MNGAQLVARLRANSAGADRLTRNEAALRQRFEGSGLRLGGLSIRAVGDEPDGFDPLVAQAAAAAYARSAPGGMPGTDDETPR
;
A
#
# COMPACT_ATOMS: atom_id res chain seq x y z
N MET A 1 9.31 -0.60 -32.10
CA MET A 1 8.70 -1.27 -30.93
C MET A 1 7.35 -0.60 -30.67
N ASN A 2 6.24 -1.32 -30.89
CA ASN A 2 4.89 -0.77 -30.75
C ASN A 2 4.47 -0.81 -29.28
N GLY A 3 4.21 0.35 -28.67
CA GLY A 3 3.75 0.49 -27.28
C GLY A 3 2.31 0.01 -27.02
N ALA A 4 1.88 -1.06 -27.69
CA ALA A 4 0.49 -1.53 -27.70
C ALA A 4 0.22 -2.73 -26.77
N GLN A 5 1.26 -3.31 -26.16
CA GLN A 5 1.11 -4.47 -25.27
C GLN A 5 1.22 -4.06 -23.80
N LEU A 6 0.12 -4.25 -23.07
CA LEU A 6 0.03 -4.08 -21.62
C LEU A 6 0.30 -5.41 -20.92
N VAL A 7 1.13 -5.40 -19.89
CA VAL A 7 1.21 -6.53 -18.94
C VAL A 7 0.50 -6.08 -17.67
N ALA A 8 -0.54 -6.82 -17.28
CA ALA A 8 -1.35 -6.48 -16.11
C ALA A 8 -1.09 -7.48 -14.97
N ARG A 9 -0.80 -6.96 -13.78
CA ARG A 9 -0.67 -7.76 -12.56
C ARG A 9 -1.69 -7.30 -11.53
N LEU A 10 -2.67 -8.14 -11.24
CA LEU A 10 -3.72 -7.86 -10.27
C LEU A 10 -3.43 -8.59 -8.96
N ARG A 11 -3.61 -7.86 -7.87
CA ARG A 11 -3.51 -8.35 -6.50
C ARG A 11 -4.87 -8.12 -5.82
N ALA A 12 -5.43 -9.17 -5.24
CA ALA A 12 -6.70 -9.12 -4.53
C ALA A 12 -6.65 -10.11 -3.36
N ASN A 13 -7.53 -9.98 -2.37
CA ASN A 13 -7.69 -11.03 -1.36
C ASN A 13 -8.11 -12.36 -2.00
N SER A 14 -8.07 -13.47 -1.26
CA SER A 14 -8.32 -14.81 -1.80
C SER A 14 -9.65 -14.90 -2.58
N ALA A 15 -10.74 -14.42 -2.00
CA ALA A 15 -12.05 -14.44 -2.66
C ALA A 15 -12.09 -13.58 -3.92
N GLY A 16 -11.43 -12.42 -3.91
CA GLY A 16 -11.29 -11.53 -5.06
C GLY A 16 -10.42 -12.13 -6.16
N ALA A 17 -9.31 -12.76 -5.80
CA ALA A 17 -8.43 -13.46 -6.73
C ALA A 17 -9.17 -14.62 -7.41
N ASP A 18 -9.95 -15.41 -6.67
CA ASP A 18 -10.78 -16.49 -7.24
C ASP A 18 -11.86 -15.96 -8.19
N ARG A 19 -12.47 -14.81 -7.86
CA ARG A 19 -13.43 -14.15 -8.76
C ARG A 19 -12.76 -13.64 -10.03
N LEU A 20 -11.58 -13.03 -9.92
CA LEU A 20 -10.81 -12.52 -11.07
C LEU A 20 -10.35 -13.66 -11.97
N THR A 21 -9.83 -14.76 -11.40
CA THR A 21 -9.40 -15.95 -12.15
C THR A 21 -10.57 -16.57 -12.91
N ARG A 22 -11.75 -16.71 -12.27
CA ARG A 22 -12.96 -17.22 -12.95
C ARG A 22 -13.45 -16.31 -14.10
N ASN A 23 -13.16 -15.02 -14.04
CA ASN A 23 -13.57 -14.03 -15.04
C ASN A 23 -12.40 -13.55 -15.92
N GLU A 24 -11.30 -14.29 -15.99
CA GLU A 24 -10.07 -13.86 -16.67
C GLU A 24 -10.32 -13.49 -18.14
N ALA A 25 -11.06 -14.33 -18.87
CA ALA A 25 -11.40 -14.10 -20.26
C ALA A 25 -12.23 -12.82 -20.46
N ALA A 26 -13.19 -12.56 -19.57
CA ALA A 26 -13.99 -11.33 -19.59
C ALA A 26 -13.15 -10.09 -19.24
N LEU A 27 -12.21 -10.23 -18.31
CA LEU A 27 -11.26 -9.18 -17.97
C LEU A 27 -10.39 -8.82 -19.18
N ARG A 28 -9.88 -9.85 -19.89
CA ARG A 28 -9.08 -9.67 -21.10
C ARG A 28 -9.83 -8.96 -22.21
N GLN A 29 -11.07 -9.37 -22.48
CA GLN A 29 -11.93 -8.67 -23.45
C GLN A 29 -12.17 -7.21 -23.08
N ARG A 30 -12.31 -6.88 -21.79
CA ARG A 30 -12.48 -5.48 -21.36
C ARG A 30 -11.23 -4.64 -21.61
N PHE A 31 -10.04 -5.19 -21.38
CA PHE A 31 -8.79 -4.51 -21.73
C PHE A 31 -8.71 -4.27 -23.24
N GLU A 32 -8.98 -5.31 -24.04
CA GLU A 32 -8.96 -5.21 -25.50
C GLU A 32 -10.01 -4.22 -26.03
N GLY A 33 -11.22 -4.22 -25.46
CA GLY A 33 -12.28 -3.25 -25.76
C GLY A 33 -11.94 -1.82 -25.35
N SER A 34 -10.97 -1.64 -24.45
CA SER A 34 -10.40 -0.33 -24.07
C SER A 34 -9.20 0.06 -24.95
N GLY A 35 -8.91 -0.71 -26.00
CA GLY A 35 -7.77 -0.48 -26.90
C GLY A 35 -6.44 -1.03 -26.38
N LEU A 36 -6.44 -1.75 -25.26
CA LEU A 36 -5.24 -2.29 -24.61
C LEU A 36 -5.08 -3.77 -24.99
N ARG A 37 -4.02 -4.12 -25.71
CA ARG A 37 -3.72 -5.54 -25.99
C ARG A 37 -2.94 -6.10 -24.82
N LEU A 38 -3.45 -7.14 -24.16
CA LEU A 38 -2.71 -7.77 -23.07
C LEU A 38 -1.61 -8.70 -23.61
N GLY A 39 -0.36 -8.40 -23.30
CA GLY A 39 0.79 -9.28 -23.50
C GLY A 39 0.95 -10.32 -22.40
N GLY A 40 0.34 -10.08 -21.22
CA GLY A 40 0.30 -11.01 -20.11
C GLY A 40 -0.61 -10.53 -18.99
N LEU A 41 -1.27 -11.47 -18.30
CA LEU A 41 -2.15 -11.23 -17.17
C LEU A 41 -1.73 -12.14 -16.02
N SER A 42 -1.49 -11.56 -14.85
CA SER A 42 -1.12 -12.30 -13.65
C SER A 42 -2.01 -11.90 -12.49
N ILE A 43 -2.73 -12.85 -11.93
CA ILE A 43 -3.58 -12.64 -10.76
C ILE A 43 -2.92 -13.32 -9.57
N ARG A 44 -2.76 -12.60 -8.47
CA ARG A 44 -2.25 -13.17 -7.22
C ARG A 44 -3.16 -12.82 -6.06
N ALA A 45 -3.43 -13.82 -5.23
CA ALA A 45 -3.96 -13.58 -3.90
C ALA A 45 -2.91 -12.81 -3.09
N VAL A 46 -3.33 -11.77 -2.39
CA VAL A 46 -2.61 -11.22 -1.25
C VAL A 46 -3.24 -11.80 0.00
N GLY A 47 -2.39 -12.22 0.94
CA GLY A 47 -2.88 -12.64 2.23
C GLY A 47 -3.76 -11.54 2.82
N ASP A 48 -4.89 -11.94 3.40
CA ASP A 48 -5.78 -11.06 4.16
C ASP A 48 -5.15 -10.71 5.53
N GLU A 49 -3.84 -10.95 5.71
CA GLU A 49 -3.13 -10.54 6.89
C GLU A 49 -3.15 -9.01 6.90
N PRO A 50 -3.89 -8.37 7.83
CA PRO A 50 -3.68 -6.95 8.03
C PRO A 50 -2.19 -6.78 8.30
N ASP A 51 -1.55 -5.78 7.69
CA ASP A 51 -0.19 -5.40 8.06
C ASP A 51 -0.15 -5.41 9.58
N GLY A 52 0.67 -6.29 10.16
CA GLY A 52 0.73 -6.48 11.60
C GLY A 52 1.12 -5.15 12.21
N PHE A 53 0.12 -4.36 12.60
CA PHE A 53 0.33 -3.08 13.22
C PHE A 53 0.89 -3.40 14.59
N ASP A 54 2.21 -3.35 14.70
CA ASP A 54 2.88 -3.50 15.98
C ASP A 54 2.80 -2.14 16.70
N PRO A 55 1.96 -2.02 17.75
CA PRO A 55 1.83 -0.76 18.48
C PRO A 55 3.15 -0.31 19.09
N LEU A 56 4.09 -1.22 19.35
CA LEU A 56 5.43 -0.89 19.84
C LEU A 56 6.28 -0.22 18.75
N VAL A 57 6.19 -0.71 17.51
CA VAL A 57 6.87 -0.09 16.35
C VAL A 57 6.26 1.27 16.04
N ALA A 58 4.93 1.39 16.11
CA ALA A 58 4.24 2.67 15.93
C ALA A 58 4.63 3.69 17.02
N GLN A 59 4.72 3.25 18.28
CA GLN A 59 5.15 4.09 19.40
C GLN A 59 6.61 4.53 19.25
N ALA A 60 7.50 3.61 18.83
CA ALA A 60 8.90 3.93 18.56
C ALA A 60 9.05 4.97 17.43
N ALA A 61 8.28 4.82 16.35
CA ALA A 61 8.25 5.78 15.26
C ALA A 61 7.73 7.16 15.73
N ALA A 62 6.64 7.20 16.50
CA ALA A 62 6.10 8.44 17.05
C ALA A 62 7.10 9.17 17.96
N ALA A 63 7.82 8.43 18.82
CA ALA A 63 8.87 8.99 19.67
C ALA A 63 10.06 9.55 18.86
N ALA A 64 10.44 8.89 17.76
CA ALA A 64 11.49 9.37 16.87
C ALA A 64 11.10 10.67 16.16
N TYR A 65 9.84 10.79 15.70
CA TYR A 65 9.33 12.04 15.13
C TYR A 65 9.24 13.16 16.16
N ALA A 66 8.79 12.87 17.38
CA ALA A 66 8.78 13.85 18.47
C ALA A 66 10.19 14.35 18.83
N ARG A 67 11.19 13.46 18.77
CA ARG A 67 12.59 13.79 19.00
C ARG A 67 13.23 14.59 17.86
N SER A 68 12.76 14.39 16.63
CA SER A 68 13.31 15.01 15.43
C SER A 68 12.66 16.35 15.09
N ALA A 69 11.61 16.75 15.81
CA ALA A 69 11.01 18.08 15.70
C ALA A 69 12.05 19.14 16.17
N PRO A 70 12.37 20.16 15.35
CA PRO A 70 13.29 21.21 15.74
C PRO A 70 12.60 22.11 16.76
N GLY A 71 12.81 21.82 18.05
CA GLY A 71 12.15 22.52 19.14
C GLY A 71 12.48 21.98 20.52
N GLY A 72 13.67 21.39 20.71
CA GLY A 72 14.23 21.30 22.05
C GLY A 72 14.68 22.69 22.48
N MET A 73 13.87 23.39 23.28
CA MET A 73 14.41 24.46 24.12
C MET A 73 14.83 23.85 25.46
N PRO A 74 16.12 23.84 25.79
CA PRO A 74 16.57 23.65 27.16
C PRO A 74 16.50 25.00 27.90
N GLY A 75 15.73 25.03 28.99
CA GLY A 75 15.88 25.98 30.10
C GLY A 75 15.09 27.29 30.02
N THR A 76 14.17 27.49 30.97
CA THR A 76 14.14 28.72 31.77
C THR A 76 13.66 28.37 33.17
N ASP A 77 14.52 28.72 34.11
CA ASP A 77 14.48 28.57 35.55
C ASP A 77 13.29 29.26 36.25
N ASP A 78 13.11 28.84 37.51
CA ASP A 78 12.79 29.68 38.68
C ASP A 78 11.60 30.67 38.58
N GLU A 79 10.48 30.31 39.20
CA GLU A 79 9.70 31.30 39.95
C GLU A 79 8.83 30.59 41.02
N THR A 80 9.41 30.39 42.20
CA THR A 80 8.63 30.55 43.44
C THR A 80 8.64 32.05 43.72
N PRO A 81 7.51 32.73 44.04
CA PRO A 81 7.43 33.18 45.43
C PRO A 81 6.00 33.42 46.00
N ARG A 82 5.93 33.19 47.32
CA ARG A 82 5.04 33.71 48.39
C ARG A 82 3.57 33.30 48.46
#